data_AF-A0A0G8CPB8-F1
#
_entry.id   AF-A0A0G8CPB8-F1
#
_cell.length_a   1.000
_cell.length_b   1.000
_cell.length_c   1.000
_cell.angle_alpha   90.00
_cell.angle_beta   90.00
_cell.angle_gamma   90.00
#
_symmetry.space_group_name_H-M   'P 1'
#
loop_
_entity.id
_entity.type
_entity.pdbx_description
1 polymer ?
#
loop_
_entity_poly.entity_id
_entity_poly.type
_entity_poly.pdbx_seq_one_letter_code
_entity_poly.pdbx_strand_id
1 'polypeptide(L)'
;MNALAAKLGVKARTVTDFVDALEQDKLLIRIPDPTDRRATLIQLTERAQSNMEKALTFQDKVADDILKNLTLEQREQFFELLLLLIKDKQIPDSCGEVGN
;
A
#
# COMPACT_ATOMS: atom_id res chain seq x y z
N MET A 1 0.07 10.55 -12.60
CA MET A 1 -0.78 11.09 -11.51
C MET A 1 -2.25 10.70 -11.60
N ASN A 2 -2.98 10.98 -12.69
CA ASN A 2 -4.41 10.65 -12.78
C ASN A 2 -4.74 9.15 -12.61
N ALA A 3 -3.90 8.25 -13.13
CA ALA A 3 -4.08 6.81 -12.93
C ALA A 3 -3.90 6.37 -11.46
N LEU A 4 -3.01 7.06 -10.72
CA LEU A 4 -2.76 6.77 -9.31
C LEU A 4 -3.90 7.33 -8.42
N ALA A 5 -4.39 8.52 -8.75
CA ALA A 5 -5.58 9.11 -8.15
C ALA A 5 -6.83 8.21 -8.29
N ALA A 6 -7.03 7.64 -9.48
CA ALA A 6 -8.13 6.71 -9.73
C ALA A 6 -8.01 5.41 -8.93
N LYS A 7 -6.80 4.88 -8.76
CA LYS A 7 -6.54 3.66 -7.97
C LYS A 7 -6.67 3.87 -6.46
N LEU A 8 -6.27 5.04 -5.97
CA LEU A 8 -6.29 5.38 -4.55
C LEU A 8 -7.59 6.08 -4.11
N GLY A 9 -8.53 6.35 -5.03
CA GLY A 9 -9.79 7.05 -4.72
C GLY A 9 -9.63 8.50 -4.26
N VAL A 10 -8.45 9.11 -4.41
CA VAL A 10 -8.13 10.47 -3.92
C VAL A 10 -8.01 11.48 -5.05
N LYS A 11 -8.14 12.77 -4.73
CA LYS A 11 -8.00 13.87 -5.70
C LYS A 11 -6.57 13.97 -6.22
N ALA A 12 -6.41 14.29 -7.51
CA ALA A 12 -5.10 14.38 -8.17
C ALA A 12 -4.12 15.34 -7.47
N ARG A 13 -4.60 16.43 -6.87
CA ARG A 13 -3.78 17.36 -6.07
C ARG A 13 -3.16 16.68 -4.85
N THR A 14 -3.97 15.94 -4.09
CA THR A 14 -3.53 15.18 -2.91
C THR A 14 -2.49 14.13 -3.27
N VAL A 15 -2.63 13.46 -4.41
CA VAL A 15 -1.62 12.51 -4.89
C VAL A 15 -0.29 13.20 -5.15
N THR A 16 -0.30 14.42 -5.71
CA THR A 16 0.94 15.19 -5.93
C THR A 16 1.62 15.53 -4.62
N ASP A 17 0.87 16.00 -3.63
CA ASP A 17 1.41 16.31 -2.30
C ASP A 17 2.01 15.04 -1.64
N PHE A 18 1.35 13.89 -1.76
CA PHE A 18 1.89 12.61 -1.28
C PHE A 18 3.17 12.18 -2.00
N VAL A 19 3.20 12.30 -3.33
CA VAL A 19 4.38 11.92 -4.11
C VAL A 19 5.54 12.88 -3.85
N ASP A 20 5.27 14.18 -3.68
CA ASP A 20 6.28 15.16 -3.27
C ASP A 20 6.89 14.81 -1.91
N ALA A 21 6.05 14.45 -0.91
CA ALA A 21 6.52 14.04 0.42
C ALA A 21 7.37 12.76 0.35
N LEU A 22 6.91 11.74 -0.38
CA LEU A 22 7.63 10.47 -0.54
C LEU A 22 8.93 10.61 -1.34
N GLU A 23 9.01 11.59 -2.24
CA GLU A 23 10.24 11.95 -2.97
C GLU A 23 11.22 12.70 -2.05
N GLN A 24 10.74 13.63 -1.20
CA GLN A 24 11.56 14.29 -0.18
C GLN A 24 12.18 13.29 0.81
N ASP A 25 11.43 12.26 1.18
CA ASP A 25 11.90 11.17 2.05
C ASP A 25 12.87 10.20 1.34
N LYS A 26 13.13 10.43 0.04
CA LYS A 26 13.96 9.59 -0.85
C LYS A 26 13.44 8.16 -0.93
N LEU A 27 12.11 8.00 -0.88
CA LEU A 27 11.43 6.72 -1.04
C LEU A 27 10.95 6.52 -2.48
N LEU A 28 10.65 7.61 -3.19
CA LEU A 28 10.26 7.60 -4.61
C LEU A 28 11.21 8.45 -5.45
N ILE A 29 11.25 8.14 -6.75
CA ILE A 29 11.85 8.99 -7.79
C ILE A 29 10.88 9.18 -8.95
N ARG A 30 10.90 10.38 -9.54
CA ARG A 30 10.16 10.70 -10.77
C ARG A 30 11.05 10.51 -11.98
N ILE A 31 10.57 9.71 -12.94
CA ILE A 31 11.25 9.47 -14.21
C ILE A 31 10.36 9.97 -15.34
N PRO A 32 10.86 10.81 -16.27
CA PRO A 32 10.09 11.18 -17.44
C PRO A 32 9.85 9.92 -18.29
N ASP A 33 8.61 9.75 -18.75
CA ASP A 33 8.30 8.62 -19.62
C ASP A 33 9.02 8.81 -20.98
N PRO A 34 9.80 7.82 -21.46
CA PRO A 34 10.55 7.91 -22.70
C PRO A 34 9.66 7.98 -23.96
N THR A 35 8.39 7.59 -23.85
CA THR A 35 7.41 7.50 -24.94
C THR A 35 6.42 8.67 -24.91
N ASP A 36 6.10 9.19 -23.72
CA ASP A 36 5.25 10.39 -23.57
C ASP A 36 5.84 11.40 -22.58
N ARG A 37 6.40 12.50 -23.09
CA ARG A 37 6.98 13.57 -22.28
C ARG A 37 5.98 14.26 -21.33
N ARG A 38 4.66 14.05 -21.50
CA ARG A 38 3.61 14.56 -20.61
C ARG A 38 3.30 13.59 -19.45
N ALA A 39 3.80 12.36 -19.53
CA ALA A 39 3.66 11.37 -18.48
C ALA A 39 4.92 11.31 -17.61
N THR A 40 4.71 11.27 -16.30
CA THR A 40 5.77 11.05 -15.31
C THR A 40 5.53 9.69 -14.67
N LEU A 41 6.53 8.83 -14.75
CA LEU A 41 6.56 7.54 -14.07
C LEU A 41 7.09 7.75 -12.65
N ILE A 42 6.50 7.03 -11.71
CA ILE A 42 6.91 7.02 -10.32
C ILE A 42 7.54 5.65 -10.07
N GLN A 43 8.78 5.64 -9.58
CA GLN A 43 9.48 4.42 -9.24
C GLN A 43 9.87 4.43 -7.76
N LEU A 44 9.68 3.29 -7.09
CA LEU A 44 10.20 3.07 -5.75
C LEU A 44 11.72 2.98 -5.79
N THR A 45 12.36 3.69 -4.87
CA THR A 45 13.80 3.53 -4.62
C THR A 45 14.08 2.17 -3.98
N GLU A 46 15.32 1.69 -4.11
CA GLU A 46 15.79 0.47 -3.42
C GLU A 46 15.59 0.56 -1.90
N ARG A 47 15.76 1.77 -1.32
CA ARG A 47 15.51 2.03 0.10
C ARG A 47 14.05 1.81 0.46
N ALA A 48 13.11 2.30 -0.36
CA ALA A 48 11.70 2.08 -0.13
C ALA A 48 11.33 0.61 -0.25
N GLN A 49 11.87 -0.10 -1.24
CA GLN A 49 11.65 -1.54 -1.40
C GLN A 49 12.14 -2.31 -0.16
N SER A 50 13.37 -2.06 0.31
CA SER A 50 13.90 -2.72 1.51
C SER A 50 13.09 -2.39 2.77
N ASN A 51 12.60 -1.16 2.90
CA ASN A 51 11.75 -0.78 4.04
C ASN A 51 10.39 -1.49 3.98
N MET A 52 9.78 -1.59 2.80
CA MET A 52 8.53 -2.34 2.60
C MET A 52 8.72 -3.82 2.90
N GLU A 53 9.80 -4.45 2.45
CA GLU A 53 10.11 -5.84 2.77
C GLU A 53 10.23 -6.08 4.27
N LYS A 54 10.90 -5.17 5.00
CA LYS A 54 10.99 -5.25 6.47
C LYS A 54 9.62 -5.12 7.13
N ALA A 55 8.79 -4.20 6.65
CA ALA A 55 7.44 -4.00 7.16
C ALA A 55 6.56 -5.22 6.90
N LEU A 56 6.61 -5.80 5.71
CA LEU A 56 5.89 -7.02 5.34
C LEU A 56 6.35 -8.21 6.20
N THR A 57 7.67 -8.40 6.34
CA THR A 57 8.23 -9.46 7.20
C THR A 57 7.78 -9.31 8.65
N PHE A 58 7.66 -8.07 9.15
CA PHE A 58 7.15 -7.81 10.49
C PHE A 58 5.65 -8.12 10.60
N GLN A 59 4.86 -7.73 9.60
CA GLN A 59 3.43 -8.05 9.53
C GLN A 59 3.21 -9.57 9.51
N ASP A 60 4.00 -10.31 8.73
CA ASP A 60 3.93 -11.77 8.66
C ASP A 60 4.20 -12.40 10.03
N LYS A 61 5.24 -11.93 10.73
CA LYS A 61 5.55 -12.41 12.09
C LYS A 61 4.42 -12.14 13.07
N VAL A 62 3.84 -10.94 13.03
CA VAL A 62 2.70 -10.59 13.89
C VAL A 62 1.49 -11.45 13.56
N ALA A 63 1.20 -11.67 12.28
CA ALA A 63 0.12 -12.54 11.83
C ALA A 63 0.34 -13.98 12.31
N ASP A 64 1.54 -14.51 12.15
CA ASP A 64 1.89 -15.85 12.62
C ASP A 64 1.77 -15.98 14.14
N ASP A 65 2.19 -14.97 14.90
CA ASP A 65 2.07 -14.95 16.36
C ASP A 65 0.60 -14.94 16.82
N ILE A 66 -0.26 -14.20 16.13
CA ILE A 66 -1.71 -14.15 16.39
C ILE A 66 -2.35 -15.50 16.04
N LEU A 67 -1.97 -16.08 14.90
CA LEU A 67 -2.56 -17.31 14.37
C LEU A 67 -1.89 -18.57 14.90
N LYS A 68 -0.88 -18.49 15.78
CA LYS A 68 -0.09 -19.63 16.26
C LYS A 68 -0.89 -20.74 16.94
N ASN A 69 -2.04 -20.38 17.51
CA ASN A 69 -2.91 -21.31 18.24
C ASN A 69 -3.94 -22.01 17.32
N LEU A 70 -4.01 -21.63 16.04
CA LEU A 70 -4.93 -22.22 15.08
C LEU A 70 -4.24 -23.36 14.34
N THR A 71 -4.95 -24.47 14.15
CA THR A 71 -4.52 -25.55 13.25
C THR A 71 -4.52 -25.06 11.79
N LEU A 72 -3.87 -25.81 10.90
CA LEU A 72 -3.84 -25.46 9.47
C LEU A 72 -5.25 -25.33 8.89
N GLU A 73 -6.14 -26.28 9.19
CA GLU A 73 -7.54 -26.26 8.76
C GLU A 73 -8.30 -25.04 9.29
N GLN A 74 -8.06 -24.65 10.55
CA GLN A 74 -8.68 -23.46 11.13
C GLN A 74 -8.15 -22.15 10.52
N ARG A 75 -6.87 -22.11 10.15
CA ARG A 75 -6.28 -20.97 9.43
C ARG A 75 -6.88 -20.82 8.04
N GLU A 76 -7.05 -21.92 7.31
CA GLU A 76 -7.70 -21.93 6.00
C GLU A 76 -9.14 -21.43 6.09
N GLN A 77 -9.93 -21.97 7.01
CA GLN A 77 -11.31 -21.53 7.25
C GLN A 77 -11.39 -20.05 7.65
N PHE A 78 -10.50 -19.59 8.53
CA PHE A 78 -10.44 -18.18 8.92
C PHE A 78 -10.13 -17.28 7.71
N PHE A 79 -9.19 -17.69 6.86
CA PHE A 79 -8.82 -16.94 5.65
C PHE A 79 -9.98 -16.87 4.65
N GLU A 80 -10.71 -17.98 4.45
CA GLU A 80 -11.90 -18.01 3.60
C GLU A 80 -13.00 -17.06 4.09
N LEU A 81 -13.28 -17.08 5.40
CA LEU A 81 -14.26 -16.18 6.02
C LEU A 81 -13.82 -14.71 5.92
N LEU A 82 -12.53 -14.43 6.10
CA LEU A 82 -11.97 -13.09 5.97
C LEU A 82 -12.08 -12.56 4.53
N LEU A 83 -11.76 -13.40 3.53
CA LEU A 83 -11.93 -13.05 2.11
C LEU A 83 -13.40 -12.78 1.76
N LEU A 84 -14.33 -13.58 2.31
CA LEU A 84 -15.76 -13.35 2.12
C LEU A 84 -16.18 -11.98 2.68
N LEU A 85 -15.70 -11.61 3.86
CA LEU A 85 -15.98 -10.30 4.47
C LEU A 85 -15.35 -9.14 3.71
N ILE A 86 -14.14 -9.30 3.18
CA ILE A 86 -13.46 -8.26 2.37
C ILE A 86 -14.18 -8.07 1.04
N LYS A 87 -14.66 -9.16 0.41
CA LYS A 87 -15.41 -9.08 -0.85
C LYS A 87 -16.72 -8.30 -0.70
N ASP A 88 -17.30 -8.31 0.49
CA ASP A 88 -18.58 -7.64 0.80
C ASP A 88 -18.39 -6.26 1.45
N LYS A 89 -17.23 -5.99 2.07
CA LYS A 89 -16.92 -4.68 2.64
C LYS A 89 -16.30 -3.74 1.62
N GLN A 90 -17.01 -2.64 1.36
CA GLN A 90 -16.39 -1.34 1.14
C GLN A 90 -15.66 -0.94 2.43
N ILE A 91 -14.48 -1.51 2.69
CA ILE A 91 -13.63 -1.10 3.82
C ILE A 91 -13.23 0.34 3.52
N PRO A 92 -13.63 1.35 4.34
CA PRO A 92 -13.07 2.67 4.21
C PRO A 92 -11.60 2.55 4.56
N ASP A 93 -10.71 2.93 3.65
CA ASP A 93 -9.26 2.95 3.86
C ASP A 93 -8.96 3.70 5.17
N SER A 94 -8.68 2.97 6.25
CA SER A 94 -8.23 3.56 7.51
C SER A 94 -6.72 3.77 7.46
N CYS A 95 -6.23 4.48 6.43
CA CYS A 95 -4.95 5.15 6.51
C CYS A 95 -5.20 6.54 7.11
N GLY A 96 -5.29 6.55 8.45
CA GLY A 96 -5.17 7.69 9.37
C GLY A 96 -5.61 9.07 8.88
N GLU A 97 -6.78 9.50 9.33
CA GLU A 97 -6.97 10.91 9.65
C GLU A 97 -5.95 11.30 10.72
N VAL A 98 -4.82 11.88 10.32
CA VAL A 98 -4.03 12.72 11.22
C VAL A 98 -4.62 14.11 11.11
N GLY A 99 -5.58 14.38 12.01
CA GLY A 99 -6.03 15.73 12.27
C GLY A 99 -4.89 16.55 12.87
N ASN A 100 -4.64 17.72 12.26
CA ASN A 100 -4.78 19.02 12.91
C ASN A 100 -4.81 20.13 11.85
#